data_AF-A0A925TLL6-F1
#
_entry.id   AF-A0A925TLL6-F1
#
_cell.length_a   1.000
_cell.length_b   1.000
_cell.length_c   1.000
_cell.angle_alpha   90.00
_cell.angle_beta   90.00
_cell.angle_gamma   90.00
#
_symmetry.space_group_name_H-M   'P 1'
#
loop_
_entity.id
_entity.type
_entity.pdbx_description
1 polymer ?
#
loop_
_entity_poly.entity_id
_entity_poly.type
_entity_poly.pdbx_seq_one_letter_code
_entity_poly.pdbx_strand_id
1 'polypeptide(L)'
;DRTGTLDRLRAQLAPFILRRTKDAVATELPQKVEINLLCPLTDVQRAEYAKICSEGLNRLGDDVGTAMREKSFGFLALLTRLRQVCCDPDMLPWMHAPLADSGKITLLVEKLAEVIGSGHKVVIFSQFVMLLDRVRAALVENFPELPRYELTGMTLDRLKPVQSFQNAEGAAAMLVSLKAAGTGITLHAADYVFLLDPWWNPAVEAQAVDRVHRIGQKSTVFVYRMVTAGTIEERIQALQASKKDLFNKVVGGLGGDFDLSRHFSSLHELVQLTATQEETEPVV
;
A
#
# COMPACT_ATOMS: atom_id res chain seq x y z
N ASP A 1 -36.65 7.06 -10.21
CA ASP A 1 -36.36 6.11 -9.13
C ASP A 1 -35.06 5.36 -9.44
N ARG A 2 -33.93 5.87 -8.92
CA ARG A 2 -32.57 5.40 -9.25
C ARG A 2 -32.28 3.99 -8.72
N THR A 3 -32.97 3.61 -7.66
CA THR A 3 -32.90 2.31 -6.98
C THR A 3 -33.47 1.21 -7.87
N GLY A 4 -34.68 1.41 -8.40
CA GLY A 4 -35.29 0.44 -9.33
C GLY A 4 -34.52 0.24 -10.63
N THR A 5 -33.78 1.24 -11.10
CA THR A 5 -32.91 1.12 -12.29
C THR A 5 -31.67 0.26 -12.01
N LEU A 6 -31.04 0.41 -10.85
CA LEU A 6 -29.87 -0.39 -10.45
C LEU A 6 -30.23 -1.86 -10.21
N ASP A 7 -31.40 -2.13 -9.66
CA ASP A 7 -31.84 -3.52 -9.40
C ASP A 7 -32.22 -4.25 -10.69
N ARG A 8 -32.84 -3.56 -11.65
CA ARG A 8 -33.07 -4.12 -13.00
C ARG A 8 -31.76 -4.40 -13.74
N LEU A 9 -30.79 -3.49 -13.64
CA LEU A 9 -29.47 -3.67 -14.25
C LEU A 9 -28.72 -4.86 -13.63
N ARG A 10 -28.76 -5.01 -12.30
CA ARG A 10 -28.18 -6.17 -11.61
C ARG A 10 -28.84 -7.48 -12.02
N ALA A 11 -30.17 -7.51 -12.15
CA ALA A 11 -30.90 -8.71 -12.59
C ALA A 11 -30.58 -9.11 -14.04
N GLN A 12 -30.38 -8.13 -14.93
CA GLN A 12 -29.99 -8.38 -16.33
C GLN A 12 -28.53 -8.83 -16.47
N LEU A 13 -27.65 -8.37 -15.59
CA LEU A 13 -26.23 -8.73 -15.60
C LEU A 13 -25.91 -10.01 -14.81
N ALA A 14 -26.77 -10.42 -13.87
CA ALA A 14 -26.60 -11.61 -13.03
C ALA A 14 -26.29 -12.92 -13.79
N PRO A 15 -26.91 -13.22 -14.96
CA PRO A 15 -26.60 -14.44 -15.73
C PRO A 15 -25.18 -14.44 -16.34
N PHE A 16 -24.57 -13.26 -16.48
CA PHE A 16 -23.27 -13.07 -17.11
C PHE A 16 -22.15 -12.76 -16.11
N ILE A 17 -22.48 -12.49 -14.84
CA ILE A 17 -21.53 -12.22 -13.76
C ILE A 17 -21.48 -13.43 -12.82
N LEU A 18 -20.49 -14.30 -13.02
CA LEU A 18 -20.23 -15.39 -12.10
C LEU A 18 -19.43 -14.87 -10.88
N ARG A 19 -20.14 -14.43 -9.84
CA ARG A 19 -19.50 -14.02 -8.57
C ARG A 19 -19.33 -15.23 -7.65
N ARG A 20 -18.18 -15.90 -7.73
CA ARG A 20 -17.76 -16.86 -6.69
C ARG A 20 -16.94 -16.11 -5.64
N THR A 21 -17.44 -16.03 -4.41
CA THR A 21 -16.63 -15.58 -3.27
C THR A 21 -15.68 -16.71 -2.86
N LYS A 22 -14.47 -16.39 -2.39
CA LYS A 22 -13.47 -17.38 -1.96
C LYS A 22 -14.06 -18.38 -0.93
N ASP A 23 -14.94 -17.89 -0.06
CA ASP A 23 -15.63 -18.70 0.96
C ASP A 23 -16.54 -19.79 0.39
N ALA A 24 -17.03 -19.65 -0.85
CA ALA A 24 -17.89 -20.63 -1.49
C ALA A 24 -17.12 -21.76 -2.20
N VAL A 25 -15.78 -21.68 -2.27
CA VAL A 25 -14.91 -22.62 -3.01
C VAL A 25 -13.74 -23.16 -2.18
N ALA A 26 -13.37 -22.50 -1.07
CA ALA A 26 -12.13 -22.79 -0.35
C ALA A 26 -12.37 -23.58 0.93
N THR A 27 -12.45 -24.91 0.83
CA THR A 27 -12.18 -25.83 1.95
C THR A 27 -10.66 -26.03 2.18
N GLU A 28 -9.79 -25.49 1.31
CA GLU A 28 -8.37 -25.90 1.21
C GLU A 28 -7.34 -24.75 1.31
N LEU A 29 -7.75 -23.49 1.52
CA LEU A 29 -6.79 -22.39 1.63
C LEU A 29 -6.34 -22.20 3.09
N PRO A 30 -5.02 -22.12 3.35
CA PRO A 30 -4.51 -21.75 4.66
C PRO A 30 -5.02 -20.39 5.13
N GLN A 31 -4.91 -20.14 6.43
CA GLN A 31 -5.34 -18.87 7.01
C GLN A 31 -4.55 -17.68 6.43
N LYS A 32 -5.18 -16.52 6.44
CA LYS A 32 -4.56 -15.24 6.12
C LYS A 32 -4.70 -14.32 7.32
N VAL A 33 -3.58 -13.79 7.80
CA VAL A 33 -3.53 -12.84 8.91
C VAL A 33 -3.14 -11.48 8.35
N GLU A 34 -3.94 -10.45 8.62
CA GLU A 34 -3.69 -9.09 8.16
C GLU A 34 -3.34 -8.19 9.35
N ILE A 35 -2.19 -7.52 9.26
CA ILE A 35 -1.61 -6.72 10.34
C ILE A 35 -1.30 -5.32 9.79
N ASN A 36 -1.73 -4.29 10.51
CA ASN A 36 -1.31 -2.92 10.23
C ASN A 36 -0.06 -2.62 11.06
N LEU A 37 1.04 -2.28 10.39
CA LEU A 37 2.27 -1.83 11.02
C LEU A 37 2.32 -0.31 10.96
N LEU A 38 2.15 0.34 12.10
CA LEU A 38 2.33 1.77 12.23
C LEU A 38 3.82 2.09 12.19
N CYS A 39 4.22 2.86 11.19
CA CYS A 39 5.59 3.27 10.95
C CYS A 39 5.78 4.69 11.49
N PRO A 40 6.70 4.93 12.44
CA PRO A 40 6.99 6.28 12.90
C PRO A 40 7.66 7.08 11.79
N LEU A 41 7.39 8.39 11.76
CA LEU A 41 8.16 9.34 10.96
C LEU A 41 9.53 9.57 11.62
N THR A 42 10.59 9.58 10.83
CA THR A 42 11.87 10.17 11.25
C THR A 42 11.74 11.69 11.38
N ASP A 43 12.69 12.34 12.06
CA ASP A 43 12.71 13.80 12.19
C ASP A 43 12.80 14.50 10.82
N VAL A 44 13.56 13.92 9.90
CA VAL A 44 13.68 14.41 8.51
C VAL A 44 12.33 14.32 7.79
N GLN A 45 11.65 13.17 7.88
CA GLN A 45 10.34 13.02 7.25
C GLN A 45 9.30 13.94 7.90
N ARG A 46 9.33 14.11 9.23
CA ARG A 46 8.40 14.97 9.97
C ARG A 46 8.54 16.43 9.57
N ALA A 47 9.77 16.94 9.52
CA ALA A 47 10.05 18.32 9.13
C ALA A 47 9.61 18.59 7.68
N GLU A 48 9.96 17.69 6.76
CA GLU A 48 9.63 17.86 5.35
C GLU A 48 8.14 17.67 5.06
N TYR A 49 7.48 16.74 5.76
CA TYR A 49 6.02 16.58 5.68
C TYR A 49 5.29 17.85 6.13
N ALA A 50 5.69 18.42 7.28
CA ALA A 50 5.10 19.66 7.79
C ALA A 50 5.27 20.83 6.80
N LYS A 51 6.44 20.95 6.18
CA LYS A 51 6.73 21.95 5.14
C LYS A 51 5.82 21.78 3.93
N ILE A 52 5.74 20.57 3.37
CA ILE A 52 4.86 20.25 2.22
C ILE A 52 3.40 20.58 2.54
N CYS A 53 2.93 20.27 3.76
CA CYS A 53 1.57 20.60 4.19
C CYS A 53 1.33 22.11 4.22
N SER A 54 2.22 22.88 4.85
CA SER A 54 2.10 24.33 4.95
C SER A 54 2.10 25.00 3.58
N GLU A 55 3.00 24.61 2.68
CA GLU A 55 3.07 25.14 1.31
C GLU A 55 1.82 24.77 0.50
N GLY A 56 1.35 23.52 0.67
CA GLY A 56 0.13 23.02 0.06
C GLY A 56 -1.11 23.83 0.45
N LEU A 57 -1.28 24.08 1.75
CA LEU A 57 -2.38 24.88 2.30
C LEU A 57 -2.35 26.32 1.78
N ASN A 58 -1.19 26.98 1.81
CA ASN A 58 -1.05 28.35 1.31
C ASN A 58 -1.41 28.47 -0.18
N ARG A 59 -1.06 27.46 -0.98
CA ARG A 59 -1.30 27.48 -2.43
C ARG A 59 -2.73 27.09 -2.80
N LEU A 60 -3.28 26.07 -2.16
CA LEU A 60 -4.57 25.48 -2.54
C LEU A 60 -5.75 26.12 -1.83
N GLY A 61 -5.55 26.64 -0.62
CA GLY A 61 -6.62 26.98 0.31
C GLY A 61 -7.08 25.74 1.09
N ASP A 62 -7.93 25.96 2.09
CA ASP A 62 -8.35 24.88 3.00
C ASP A 62 -9.56 24.07 2.48
N ASP A 63 -10.37 24.61 1.57
CA ASP A 63 -11.54 23.87 1.07
C ASP A 63 -11.14 22.78 0.06
N VAL A 64 -11.26 21.50 0.46
CA VAL A 64 -10.89 20.34 -0.36
C VAL A 64 -11.70 20.29 -1.65
N GLY A 65 -13.00 20.59 -1.59
CA GLY A 65 -13.87 20.56 -2.77
C GLY A 65 -13.43 21.56 -3.84
N THR A 66 -13.08 22.78 -3.43
CA THR A 66 -12.57 23.85 -4.29
C THR A 66 -11.18 23.50 -4.81
N ALA A 67 -10.29 22.99 -3.95
CA ALA A 67 -8.97 22.52 -4.37
C ALA A 67 -9.06 21.40 -5.42
N MET A 68 -9.98 20.44 -5.28
CA MET A 68 -10.20 19.36 -6.24
C MET A 68 -10.84 19.83 -7.55
N ARG A 69 -11.76 20.81 -7.52
CA ARG A 69 -12.44 21.30 -8.73
C ARG A 69 -11.62 22.31 -9.51
N GLU A 70 -11.02 23.27 -8.83
CA GLU A 70 -10.36 24.44 -9.44
C GLU A 70 -8.85 24.28 -9.54
N LYS A 71 -8.23 23.46 -8.66
CA LYS A 71 -6.78 23.29 -8.56
C LYS A 71 -6.37 21.80 -8.54
N SER A 72 -7.12 20.95 -9.26
CA SER A 72 -6.99 19.48 -9.25
C SER A 72 -5.56 18.98 -9.39
N PHE A 73 -4.80 19.49 -10.35
CA PHE A 73 -3.40 19.12 -10.56
C PHE A 73 -2.51 19.46 -9.36
N GLY A 74 -2.68 20.64 -8.76
CA GLY A 74 -1.92 21.07 -7.59
C GLY A 74 -2.27 20.25 -6.34
N PHE A 75 -3.54 19.85 -6.21
CA PHE A 75 -4.02 18.96 -5.15
C PHE A 75 -3.44 17.55 -5.29
N LEU A 76 -3.55 16.93 -6.47
CA LEU A 76 -2.98 15.60 -6.72
C LEU A 76 -1.44 15.58 -6.54
N ALA A 77 -0.76 16.66 -6.95
CA ALA A 77 0.67 16.82 -6.71
C ALA A 77 0.98 16.87 -5.21
N LEU A 78 0.22 17.64 -4.41
CA LEU A 78 0.37 17.68 -2.95
C LEU A 78 0.22 16.30 -2.33
N LEU A 79 -0.89 15.59 -2.62
CA LEU A 79 -1.12 14.24 -2.09
C LEU A 79 -0.01 13.28 -2.47
N THR A 80 0.50 13.38 -3.70
CA THR A 80 1.63 12.57 -4.16
C THR A 80 2.88 12.86 -3.33
N ARG A 81 3.25 14.13 -3.12
CA ARG A 81 4.43 14.49 -2.31
C ARG A 81 4.31 14.05 -0.86
N LEU A 82 3.14 14.21 -0.25
CA LEU A 82 2.89 13.76 1.12
C LEU A 82 3.04 12.24 1.24
N ARG A 83 2.54 11.47 0.28
CA ARG A 83 2.76 10.01 0.26
C ARG A 83 4.21 9.65 0.00
N GLN A 84 4.90 10.40 -0.86
CA GLN A 84 6.31 10.13 -1.13
C GLN A 84 7.18 10.30 0.13
N VAL A 85 7.03 11.41 0.84
CA VAL A 85 7.79 11.64 2.08
C VAL A 85 7.43 10.65 3.19
N CYS A 86 6.17 10.17 3.26
CA CYS A 86 5.78 9.10 4.19
C CYS A 86 6.48 7.77 3.88
N CYS A 87 6.78 7.50 2.61
CA CYS A 87 7.45 6.28 2.17
C CYS A 87 8.96 6.35 2.39
N ASP A 88 9.61 7.36 1.81
CA ASP A 88 11.04 7.61 1.92
C ASP A 88 11.33 9.07 1.49
N PRO A 89 12.06 9.87 2.28
CA PRO A 89 12.34 11.26 1.94
C PRO A 89 13.12 11.43 0.62
N ASP A 90 13.95 10.47 0.21
CA ASP A 90 14.72 10.45 -1.04
C ASP A 90 13.83 10.32 -2.29
N MET A 91 12.55 9.97 -2.13
CA MET A 91 11.59 9.99 -3.23
C MET A 91 11.16 11.40 -3.63
N LEU A 92 11.49 12.41 -2.82
CA LEU A 92 11.27 13.81 -3.16
C LEU A 92 12.40 14.32 -4.08
N PRO A 93 12.09 14.98 -5.21
CA PRO A 93 13.09 15.40 -6.19
C PRO A 93 14.16 16.37 -5.69
N TRP A 94 13.91 17.03 -4.55
CA TRP A 94 14.81 18.03 -3.96
C TRP A 94 15.59 17.50 -2.76
N MET A 95 15.38 16.24 -2.38
CA MET A 95 16.05 15.58 -1.26
C MET A 95 17.09 14.61 -1.78
N HIS A 96 18.15 14.44 -0.99
CA HIS A 96 19.06 13.29 -1.08
C HIS A 96 19.19 12.76 0.34
N ALA A 97 18.52 11.65 0.64
CA ALA A 97 18.40 11.14 1.99
C ALA A 97 18.96 9.70 2.10
N PRO A 98 19.79 9.40 3.12
CA PRO A 98 20.21 8.04 3.40
C PRO A 98 19.02 7.14 3.76
N LEU A 99 19.21 5.82 3.67
CA LEU A 99 18.15 4.84 4.00
C LEU A 99 17.68 4.95 5.46
N ALA A 100 18.59 5.36 6.36
CA ALA A 100 18.29 5.58 7.78
C ALA A 100 17.24 6.67 8.03
N ASP A 101 17.04 7.59 7.08
CA ASP A 101 16.02 8.64 7.21
C ASP A 101 14.61 8.15 6.82
N SER A 102 14.46 6.91 6.37
CA SER A 102 13.16 6.29 6.09
C SER A 102 12.70 5.41 7.25
N GLY A 103 11.65 5.86 7.95
CA GLY A 103 11.03 5.08 9.03
C GLY A 103 10.43 3.75 8.55
N LYS A 104 9.86 3.73 7.34
CA LYS A 104 9.32 2.49 6.75
C LYS A 104 10.41 1.50 6.40
N ILE A 105 11.50 1.94 5.76
CA ILE A 105 12.61 1.02 5.42
C ILE A 105 13.26 0.48 6.68
N THR A 106 13.46 1.32 7.70
CA THR A 106 14.01 0.91 8.99
C THR A 106 13.17 -0.21 9.63
N LEU A 107 11.85 0.01 9.76
CA LEU A 107 10.95 -0.99 10.32
C LEU A 107 10.82 -2.24 9.44
N LEU A 108 10.85 -2.08 8.11
CA LEU A 108 10.84 -3.19 7.17
C LEU A 108 12.05 -4.10 7.39
N VAL A 109 13.25 -3.53 7.45
CA VAL A 109 14.49 -4.29 7.67
C VAL A 109 14.45 -5.04 8.99
N GLU A 110 13.98 -4.40 10.06
CA GLU A 110 13.79 -5.04 11.37
C GLU A 110 12.88 -6.27 11.26
N LYS A 111 11.71 -6.14 10.63
CA LYS A 111 10.77 -7.26 10.46
C LYS A 111 11.31 -8.33 9.53
N LEU A 112 12.03 -7.95 8.48
CA LEU A 112 12.63 -8.89 7.54
C LEU A 112 13.73 -9.73 8.17
N ALA A 113 14.46 -9.22 9.16
CA ALA A 113 15.51 -9.98 9.84
C ALA A 113 14.96 -11.26 10.49
N GLU A 114 13.81 -11.18 11.15
CA GLU A 114 13.13 -12.34 11.76
C GLU A 114 12.60 -13.32 10.70
N VAL A 115 11.92 -12.78 9.68
CA VAL A 115 11.28 -13.55 8.61
C VAL A 115 12.32 -14.32 7.79
N ILE A 116 13.39 -13.63 7.35
CA ILE A 116 14.48 -14.21 6.56
C ILE A 116 15.29 -15.18 7.41
N GLY A 117 15.58 -14.83 8.68
CA GLY A 117 16.31 -15.71 9.60
C GLY A 117 15.61 -17.04 9.85
N SER A 118 14.28 -17.07 9.73
CA SER A 118 13.46 -18.27 9.83
C SER A 118 13.28 -19.02 8.49
N GLY A 119 13.91 -18.55 7.41
CA GLY A 119 13.89 -19.22 6.10
C GLY A 119 12.65 -18.92 5.25
N HIS A 120 11.83 -17.93 5.63
CA HIS A 120 10.59 -17.62 4.92
C HIS A 120 10.81 -16.79 3.65
N LYS A 121 9.87 -16.91 2.71
CA LYS A 121 9.87 -16.14 1.47
C LYS A 121 8.92 -14.97 1.57
N VAL A 122 9.40 -13.81 1.12
CA VAL A 122 8.67 -12.55 1.25
C VAL A 122 8.37 -11.92 -0.10
N VAL A 123 7.17 -11.35 -0.24
CA VAL A 123 6.80 -10.47 -1.35
C VAL A 123 6.59 -9.06 -0.83
N ILE A 124 7.28 -8.09 -1.41
CA ILE A 124 7.23 -6.68 -1.03
C ILE A 124 6.59 -5.92 -2.18
N PHE A 125 5.42 -5.34 -1.94
CA PHE A 125 4.70 -4.55 -2.92
C PHE A 125 4.82 -3.05 -2.66
N SER A 126 4.93 -2.30 -3.75
CA SER A 126 4.82 -0.84 -3.74
C SER A 126 4.19 -0.33 -5.03
N GLN A 127 3.50 0.81 -4.98
CA GLN A 127 3.15 1.53 -6.21
C GLN A 127 4.31 2.30 -6.82
N PHE A 128 5.28 2.69 -6.00
CA PHE A 128 6.41 3.53 -6.40
C PHE A 128 7.59 2.64 -6.73
N VAL A 129 7.96 2.57 -8.01
CA VAL A 129 9.16 1.83 -8.44
C VAL A 129 10.42 2.37 -7.75
N MET A 130 10.50 3.69 -7.55
CA MET A 130 11.58 4.32 -6.78
C MET A 130 11.68 3.78 -5.35
N LEU A 131 10.56 3.50 -4.67
CA LEU A 131 10.59 2.90 -3.33
C LEU A 131 11.12 1.47 -3.38
N LEU A 132 10.77 0.69 -4.41
CA LEU A 132 11.34 -0.65 -4.60
C LEU A 132 12.86 -0.59 -4.82
N ASP A 133 13.36 0.42 -5.55
CA ASP A 133 14.80 0.62 -5.72
C ASP A 133 15.50 0.93 -4.38
N ARG A 134 14.87 1.75 -3.53
CA ARG A 134 15.36 2.04 -2.16
C ARG A 134 15.35 0.79 -1.28
N VAL A 135 14.29 0.00 -1.35
CA VAL A 135 14.20 -1.29 -0.63
C VAL A 135 15.25 -2.27 -1.14
N ARG A 136 15.49 -2.34 -2.46
CA ARG A 136 16.57 -3.17 -3.02
C ARG A 136 17.92 -2.78 -2.39
N ALA A 137 18.22 -1.49 -2.29
CA ALA A 137 19.45 -1.01 -1.66
C ALA A 137 19.54 -1.44 -0.18
N ALA A 138 18.46 -1.26 0.59
CA ALA A 138 18.41 -1.70 1.98
C ALA A 138 18.60 -3.22 2.13
N LEU A 139 18.05 -4.03 1.21
CA LEU A 139 18.27 -5.47 1.20
C LEU A 139 19.71 -5.85 0.85
N VAL A 140 20.38 -5.13 -0.07
CA VAL A 140 21.81 -5.35 -0.34
C VAL A 140 22.64 -5.12 0.92
N GLU A 141 22.37 -4.02 1.62
CA GLU A 141 23.15 -3.59 2.79
C GLU A 141 22.96 -4.54 3.98
N ASN A 142 21.74 -4.97 4.25
CA ASN A 142 21.41 -5.74 5.46
C ASN A 142 21.37 -7.26 5.23
N PHE A 143 21.10 -7.72 4.00
CA PHE A 143 20.94 -9.14 3.66
C PHE A 143 21.66 -9.47 2.34
N PRO A 144 23.00 -9.33 2.27
CA PRO A 144 23.75 -9.43 1.02
C PRO A 144 23.56 -10.76 0.28
N GLU A 145 23.43 -11.86 1.04
CA GLU A 145 23.25 -13.21 0.52
C GLU A 145 21.80 -13.56 0.15
N LEU A 146 20.83 -12.69 0.43
CA LEU A 146 19.42 -12.97 0.15
C LEU A 146 19.17 -12.99 -1.36
N PRO A 147 18.64 -14.10 -1.92
CA PRO A 147 18.15 -14.12 -3.29
C PRO A 147 17.02 -13.11 -3.46
N ARG A 148 17.17 -12.23 -4.44
CA ARG A 148 16.25 -11.12 -4.70
C ARG A 148 15.78 -11.15 -6.14
N TYR A 149 14.49 -10.98 -6.33
CA TYR A 149 13.84 -11.00 -7.64
C TYR A 149 12.92 -9.78 -7.77
N GLU A 150 12.76 -9.28 -8.98
CA GLU A 150 11.97 -8.07 -9.23
C GLU A 150 10.97 -8.26 -10.36
N LEU A 151 9.78 -7.67 -10.18
CA LEU A 151 8.75 -7.61 -11.19
C LEU A 151 8.10 -6.23 -11.22
N THR A 152 8.46 -5.45 -12.24
CA THR A 152 7.93 -4.10 -12.46
C THR A 152 7.16 -4.02 -13.78
N GLY A 153 6.61 -2.85 -14.08
CA GLY A 153 6.01 -2.56 -15.38
C GLY A 153 6.98 -2.72 -16.55
N MET A 154 8.28 -2.56 -16.31
CA MET A 154 9.34 -2.59 -17.32
C MET A 154 9.92 -3.99 -17.56
N THR A 155 9.56 -4.97 -16.73
CA THR A 155 10.01 -6.35 -16.89
C THR A 155 9.42 -6.96 -18.17
N LEU A 156 10.29 -7.26 -19.14
CA LEU A 156 9.91 -7.87 -20.42
C LEU A 156 9.52 -9.34 -20.24
N ASP A 157 10.42 -10.16 -19.70
CA ASP A 157 10.14 -11.55 -19.34
C ASP A 157 9.70 -11.62 -17.87
N ARG A 158 8.38 -11.61 -17.68
CA ARG A 158 7.75 -11.67 -16.36
C ARG A 158 7.77 -13.06 -15.75
N LEU A 159 7.88 -14.11 -16.56
CA LEU A 159 7.80 -15.50 -16.09
C LEU A 159 9.11 -15.89 -15.40
N LYS A 160 10.25 -15.51 -15.97
CA LYS A 160 11.56 -15.84 -15.42
C LYS A 160 11.76 -15.43 -13.94
N PRO A 161 11.56 -14.17 -13.52
CA PRO A 161 11.74 -13.78 -12.12
C PRO A 161 10.73 -14.47 -11.20
N VAL A 162 9.48 -14.66 -11.65
CA VAL A 162 8.44 -15.35 -10.89
C VAL A 162 8.79 -16.82 -10.66
N GLN A 163 9.20 -17.54 -11.71
CA GLN A 163 9.62 -18.94 -11.60
C GLN A 163 10.87 -19.08 -10.73
N SER A 164 11.84 -18.18 -10.90
CA SER A 164 13.07 -18.20 -10.10
C SER A 164 12.77 -18.01 -8.61
N PHE A 165 11.88 -17.07 -8.26
CA PHE A 165 11.44 -16.87 -6.88
C PHE A 165 10.67 -18.08 -6.31
N GLN A 166 9.73 -18.62 -7.08
CA GLN A 166 8.93 -19.78 -6.67
C GLN A 166 9.82 -21.00 -6.39
N ASN A 167 10.86 -21.19 -7.20
CA ASN A 167 11.80 -22.32 -7.09
C ASN A 167 13.02 -22.05 -6.19
N ALA A 168 13.20 -20.83 -5.68
CA ALA A 168 14.32 -20.52 -4.78
C ALA A 168 14.30 -21.43 -3.54
N GLU A 169 15.46 -21.88 -3.09
CA GLU A 169 15.57 -22.64 -1.85
C GLU A 169 15.73 -21.70 -0.66
N GLY A 170 15.04 -21.98 0.45
CA GLY A 170 15.08 -21.15 1.66
C GLY A 170 14.46 -19.75 1.48
N ALA A 171 15.01 -18.78 2.22
CA ALA A 171 14.53 -17.41 2.21
C ALA A 171 14.84 -16.71 0.89
N ALA A 172 13.90 -15.90 0.42
CA ALA A 172 14.07 -15.06 -0.76
C ALA A 172 13.11 -13.87 -0.70
N ALA A 173 13.46 -12.77 -1.37
CA ALA A 173 12.60 -11.60 -1.51
C ALA A 173 12.19 -11.34 -2.95
N MET A 174 10.90 -11.07 -3.15
CA MET A 174 10.34 -10.63 -4.43
C MET A 174 9.83 -9.20 -4.31
N LEU A 175 10.41 -8.27 -5.04
CA LEU A 175 9.99 -6.86 -5.12
C LEU A 175 9.02 -6.70 -6.29
N VAL A 176 7.79 -6.25 -6.04
CA VAL A 176 6.74 -6.22 -7.06
C VAL A 176 6.04 -4.87 -7.09
N SER A 177 6.00 -4.23 -8.26
CA SER A 177 5.16 -3.04 -8.41
C SER A 177 3.67 -3.43 -8.41
N LEU A 178 2.81 -2.70 -7.71
CA LEU A 178 1.37 -2.99 -7.67
C LEU A 178 0.73 -3.02 -9.07
N LYS A 179 1.21 -2.17 -9.99
CA LYS A 179 0.78 -2.19 -11.39
C LYS A 179 1.11 -3.50 -12.09
N ALA A 180 2.25 -4.12 -11.78
CA ALA A 180 2.64 -5.41 -12.34
C ALA A 180 1.90 -6.60 -11.69
N ALA A 181 1.43 -6.46 -10.45
CA ALA A 181 0.67 -7.50 -9.76
C ALA A 181 -0.69 -7.83 -10.43
N GLY A 182 -1.24 -6.88 -11.22
CA GLY A 182 -2.49 -7.05 -11.96
C GLY A 182 -2.43 -8.07 -13.12
N THR A 183 -1.24 -8.52 -13.55
CA THR A 183 -1.07 -9.30 -14.80
C THR A 183 -1.13 -10.82 -14.65
N GLY A 184 -1.92 -11.36 -13.70
CA GLY A 184 -2.16 -12.82 -13.67
C GLY A 184 -1.05 -13.69 -13.06
N ILE A 185 -0.03 -13.11 -12.42
CA ILE A 185 1.09 -13.86 -11.80
C ILE A 185 0.67 -14.71 -10.60
N THR A 186 1.53 -15.63 -10.20
CA THR A 186 1.36 -16.53 -9.05
C THR A 186 2.64 -16.54 -8.20
N LEU A 187 2.50 -16.23 -6.91
CA LEU A 187 3.57 -16.05 -5.94
C LEU A 187 3.27 -16.82 -4.63
N HIS A 188 2.62 -17.98 -4.73
CA HIS A 188 2.16 -18.75 -3.56
C HIS A 188 3.29 -19.41 -2.74
N ALA A 189 4.53 -19.37 -3.22
CA ALA A 189 5.69 -19.83 -2.45
C ALA A 189 6.03 -18.87 -1.30
N ALA A 190 5.55 -17.62 -1.35
CA ALA A 190 5.69 -16.68 -0.25
C ALA A 190 4.59 -16.87 0.79
N ASP A 191 4.94 -16.69 2.04
CA ASP A 191 4.05 -16.70 3.19
C ASP A 191 4.04 -15.37 3.94
N TYR A 192 4.97 -14.46 3.60
CA TYR A 192 4.99 -13.08 4.09
C TYR A 192 4.77 -12.08 2.96
N VAL A 193 3.89 -11.10 3.19
CA VAL A 193 3.58 -10.02 2.26
C VAL A 193 3.72 -8.69 2.98
N PHE A 194 4.50 -7.77 2.42
CA PHE A 194 4.59 -6.38 2.88
C PHE A 194 3.99 -5.45 1.82
N LEU A 195 2.97 -4.68 2.20
CA LEU A 195 2.41 -3.59 1.42
C LEU A 195 3.01 -2.29 1.96
N LEU A 196 4.00 -1.73 1.25
CA LEU A 196 4.79 -0.61 1.76
C LEU A 196 4.02 0.71 1.77
N ASP A 197 3.13 0.90 0.80
CA ASP A 197 2.37 2.12 0.61
C ASP A 197 0.89 1.77 0.38
N PRO A 198 0.01 2.00 1.38
CA PRO A 198 -1.40 1.68 1.28
C PRO A 198 -2.01 2.40 0.08
N TRP A 199 -2.67 1.65 -0.79
CA TRP A 199 -3.32 2.15 -1.99
C TRP A 199 -4.77 2.54 -1.68
N TRP A 200 -5.22 3.66 -2.26
CA TRP A 200 -6.54 4.22 -1.95
C TRP A 200 -7.72 3.33 -2.35
N ASN A 201 -7.49 2.41 -3.29
CA ASN A 201 -8.45 1.38 -3.68
C ASN A 201 -8.08 0.01 -3.07
N PRO A 202 -8.80 -0.45 -2.02
CA PRO A 202 -8.54 -1.73 -1.37
C PRO A 202 -8.59 -2.95 -2.30
N ALA A 203 -9.33 -2.86 -3.41
CA ALA A 203 -9.44 -3.97 -4.36
C ALA A 203 -8.10 -4.25 -5.07
N VAL A 204 -7.27 -3.21 -5.30
CA VAL A 204 -5.95 -3.37 -5.92
C VAL A 204 -5.00 -4.11 -4.98
N GLU A 205 -5.01 -3.74 -3.69
CA GLU A 205 -4.24 -4.47 -2.67
C GLU A 205 -4.71 -5.90 -2.51
N ALA A 206 -6.02 -6.12 -2.41
CA ALA A 206 -6.59 -7.45 -2.31
C ALA A 206 -6.19 -8.31 -3.52
N GLN A 207 -6.22 -7.74 -4.73
CA GLN A 207 -5.78 -8.44 -5.94
C GLN A 207 -4.29 -8.81 -5.92
N ALA A 208 -3.44 -7.96 -5.33
CA ALA A 208 -2.01 -8.20 -5.16
C ALA A 208 -1.76 -9.31 -4.13
N VAL A 209 -2.42 -9.23 -2.96
CA VAL A 209 -2.37 -10.27 -1.92
C VAL A 209 -2.88 -11.61 -2.46
N ASP A 210 -3.91 -11.60 -3.31
CA ASP A 210 -4.45 -12.79 -3.98
C ASP A 210 -3.50 -13.44 -5.00
N ARG A 211 -2.33 -12.83 -5.28
CA ARG A 211 -1.24 -13.50 -6.00
C ARG A 211 -0.46 -14.47 -5.12
N VAL A 212 -0.47 -14.21 -3.81
CA VAL A 212 0.21 -15.00 -2.77
C VAL A 212 -0.78 -15.92 -2.06
N HIS A 213 -1.91 -15.38 -1.58
CA HIS A 213 -3.01 -16.13 -0.97
C HIS A 213 -3.93 -16.72 -2.04
N ARG A 214 -3.43 -17.79 -2.67
CA ARG A 214 -4.05 -18.51 -3.79
C ARG A 214 -3.84 -20.01 -3.65
N ILE A 215 -4.67 -20.80 -4.36
CA ILE A 215 -4.48 -22.24 -4.57
C ILE A 215 -3.01 -22.54 -4.87
N GLY A 216 -2.44 -23.50 -4.13
CA GLY A 216 -1.00 -23.82 -4.11
C GLY A 216 -0.27 -23.30 -2.89
N GLN A 217 -0.86 -22.35 -2.13
CA GLN A 217 -0.36 -21.92 -0.84
C GLN A 217 -0.49 -23.04 0.20
N LYS A 218 0.59 -23.29 0.94
CA LYS A 218 0.67 -24.36 1.96
C LYS A 218 0.81 -23.82 3.38
N SER A 219 1.21 -22.56 3.53
CA SER A 219 1.44 -21.91 4.82
C SER A 219 0.41 -20.82 5.08
N THR A 220 0.22 -20.48 6.35
CA THR A 220 -0.50 -19.26 6.74
C THR A 220 0.18 -18.04 6.11
N VAL A 221 -0.60 -17.17 5.48
CA VAL A 221 -0.07 -15.95 4.85
C VAL A 221 -0.21 -14.77 5.79
N PHE A 222 0.90 -14.13 6.13
CA PHE A 222 0.95 -12.90 6.90
C PHE A 222 1.05 -11.69 5.97
N VAL A 223 0.10 -10.77 6.08
CA VAL A 223 0.03 -9.55 5.28
C VAL A 223 0.23 -8.35 6.18
N TYR A 224 1.38 -7.70 6.06
CA TYR A 224 1.73 -6.49 6.77
C TYR A 224 1.46 -5.27 5.89
N ARG A 225 0.58 -4.38 6.36
CA ARG A 225 0.34 -3.06 5.75
C ARG A 225 1.10 -2.00 6.51
N MET A 226 2.09 -1.41 5.88
CA MET A 226 2.93 -0.38 6.49
C MET A 226 2.29 0.99 6.30
N VAL A 227 1.92 1.63 7.40
CA VAL A 227 1.16 2.89 7.40
C VAL A 227 1.91 3.90 8.25
N THR A 228 2.22 5.07 7.71
CA THR A 228 2.93 6.09 8.49
C THR A 228 1.98 6.79 9.47
N ALA A 229 2.29 6.68 10.77
CA ALA A 229 1.46 7.19 11.85
C ALA A 229 1.37 8.72 11.85
N GLY A 230 0.18 9.25 12.17
CA GLY A 230 -0.12 10.67 12.26
C GLY A 230 -0.24 11.40 10.92
N THR A 231 -0.20 10.67 9.80
CA THR A 231 -0.14 11.25 8.45
C THR A 231 -1.44 11.07 7.66
N ILE A 232 -1.40 11.51 6.41
CA ILE A 232 -2.44 11.24 5.42
C ILE A 232 -2.67 9.74 5.20
N GLU A 233 -1.64 8.90 5.31
CA GLU A 233 -1.81 7.46 5.07
C GLU A 233 -2.74 6.82 6.12
N GLU A 234 -2.51 7.13 7.40
CA GLU A 234 -3.34 6.63 8.50
C GLU A 234 -4.79 7.14 8.39
N ARG A 235 -4.98 8.42 8.04
CA ARG A 235 -6.32 8.99 7.83
C ARG A 235 -7.09 8.30 6.72
N ILE A 236 -6.43 8.07 5.58
CA ILE A 236 -7.06 7.37 4.45
C ILE A 236 -7.38 5.94 4.83
N GLN A 237 -6.49 5.26 5.54
CA GLN A 237 -6.73 3.90 6.02
C GLN A 237 -7.91 3.83 6.99
N ALA A 238 -7.97 4.74 7.97
CA ALA A 238 -9.07 4.83 8.93
C ALA A 238 -10.41 5.06 8.21
N LEU A 239 -10.41 5.92 7.18
CA LEU A 239 -11.58 6.16 6.35
C LEU A 239 -12.01 4.92 5.55
N GLN A 240 -11.06 4.17 4.98
CA GLN A 240 -11.35 2.90 4.30
C GLN A 240 -11.96 1.87 5.26
N ALA A 241 -11.43 1.77 6.48
CA ALA A 241 -11.93 0.85 7.50
C ALA A 241 -13.37 1.20 7.94
N SER A 242 -13.66 2.49 8.16
CA SER A 242 -14.99 2.98 8.56
C SER A 242 -16.07 2.73 7.51
N LYS A 243 -15.72 2.72 6.21
CA LYS A 243 -16.68 2.66 5.10
C LYS A 243 -16.57 1.43 4.22
N LYS A 244 -16.05 0.32 4.76
CA LYS A 244 -15.85 -0.96 4.05
C LYS A 244 -17.12 -1.42 3.30
N ASP A 245 -18.31 -1.20 3.87
CA ASP A 245 -19.60 -1.57 3.27
C ASP A 245 -20.08 -0.65 2.14
N LEU A 246 -19.68 0.62 2.15
CA LEU A 246 -20.04 1.58 1.10
C LEU A 246 -19.08 1.46 -0.10
N PHE A 247 -17.79 1.25 0.17
CA PHE A 247 -16.78 1.01 -0.87
C PHE A 247 -17.06 -0.26 -1.67
N ASN A 248 -17.44 -1.35 -1.01
CA ASN A 248 -17.81 -2.60 -1.69
C ASN A 248 -19.02 -2.47 -2.63
N LYS A 249 -19.84 -1.42 -2.51
CA LYS A 249 -21.03 -1.18 -3.36
C LYS A 249 -20.76 -0.29 -4.58
N VAL A 250 -19.61 0.38 -4.67
CA VAL A 250 -19.31 1.40 -5.71
C VAL A 250 -18.21 0.95 -6.69
N VAL A 251 -17.47 -0.12 -6.38
CA VAL A 251 -16.34 -0.59 -7.19
C VAL A 251 -16.82 -1.39 -8.40
N GLY A 252 -17.27 -0.66 -9.42
CA GLY A 252 -17.61 -1.14 -10.74
C GLY A 252 -17.30 -0.06 -11.78
N GLY A 253 -16.03 0.35 -11.86
CA GLY A 253 -15.58 1.36 -12.80
C GLY A 253 -14.08 1.56 -12.71
N LEU A 254 -13.39 1.36 -13.83
CA LEU A 254 -11.98 1.65 -14.04
C LEU A 254 -11.63 3.03 -13.47
N GLY A 255 -10.68 3.08 -12.53
CA GLY A 255 -10.14 4.33 -12.00
C GLY A 255 -11.09 5.11 -11.08
N GLY A 256 -11.91 4.44 -10.27
CA GLY A 256 -12.84 5.10 -9.34
C GLY A 256 -12.14 6.13 -8.44
N ASP A 257 -12.33 7.40 -8.79
CA ASP A 257 -11.96 8.57 -8.00
C ASP A 257 -12.51 8.38 -6.58
N PHE A 258 -11.58 8.27 -5.63
CA PHE A 258 -11.92 8.46 -4.23
C PHE A 258 -12.29 9.94 -4.10
N ASP A 259 -13.60 10.25 -4.04
CA ASP A 259 -14.07 11.62 -3.89
C ASP A 259 -13.82 12.10 -2.45
N LEU A 260 -12.55 12.45 -2.17
CA LEU A 260 -12.06 12.94 -0.88
C LEU A 260 -12.92 14.10 -0.36
N SER A 261 -13.47 14.91 -1.25
CA SER A 261 -14.30 16.07 -0.91
C SER A 261 -15.60 15.74 -0.17
N ARG A 262 -16.10 14.50 -0.27
CA ARG A 262 -17.27 14.04 0.50
C ARG A 262 -16.96 13.68 1.94
N HIS A 263 -15.68 13.54 2.26
CA HIS A 263 -15.21 13.01 3.54
C HIS A 263 -14.38 14.02 4.31
N PHE A 264 -13.67 14.89 3.59
CA PHE A 264 -12.87 15.95 4.16
C PHE A 264 -13.32 17.26 3.51
N SER A 265 -13.82 18.18 4.34
CA SER A 265 -14.08 19.57 3.91
C SER A 265 -12.81 20.42 4.02
N SER A 266 -11.98 20.15 5.03
CA SER A 266 -10.73 20.87 5.31
C SER A 266 -9.51 20.08 4.82
N LEU A 267 -8.64 20.74 4.06
CA LEU A 267 -7.36 20.21 3.62
C LEU A 267 -6.43 20.06 4.83
N HIS A 268 -6.48 21.00 5.76
CA HIS A 268 -5.71 20.99 6.98
C HIS A 268 -6.03 19.74 7.81
N GLU A 269 -7.32 19.42 8.02
CA GLU A 269 -7.71 18.18 8.71
C GLU A 269 -7.21 16.91 8.01
N LEU A 270 -7.17 16.93 6.67
CA LEU A 270 -6.71 15.80 5.86
C LEU A 270 -5.19 15.59 5.93
N VAL A 271 -4.40 16.67 6.01
CA VAL A 271 -2.94 16.58 5.83
C VAL A 271 -2.12 16.94 7.07
N GLN A 272 -2.68 17.52 8.12
CA GLN A 272 -1.88 17.96 9.27
C GLN A 272 -1.23 16.75 9.99
N LEU A 273 -0.04 16.91 10.57
CA LEU A 273 0.50 15.90 11.47
C LEU A 273 -0.30 15.87 12.77
N THR A 274 -0.82 14.71 13.16
CA THR A 274 -1.33 14.50 14.52
C THR A 274 -0.21 14.02 15.42
N ALA A 275 -0.16 14.52 16.66
CA ALA A 275 0.74 13.99 17.67
C ALA A 275 0.46 12.50 17.87
N THR A 276 1.52 11.69 17.90
CA THR A 276 1.43 10.26 18.22
C THR A 276 1.07 10.15 19.70
N GLN A 277 0.12 9.29 20.08
CA GLN A 277 -0.39 9.18 21.45
C GLN A 277 0.66 8.79 22.52
N GLU A 278 1.92 8.57 22.15
CA GLU A 278 3.02 8.23 23.06
C GLU A 278 3.57 9.43 23.86
N GLU A 279 3.17 10.67 23.56
CA GLU A 279 3.59 11.86 24.34
C GLU A 279 2.64 12.22 25.50
N THR A 280 1.64 11.39 25.84
CA THR A 280 0.58 11.72 26.81
C THR A 280 0.46 10.82 28.05
N GLU A 281 1.48 10.05 28.42
CA GLU A 281 1.55 9.47 29.77
C GLU A 281 2.81 9.94 30.51
N PRO A 282 2.70 10.85 31.51
CA PRO A 282 3.73 10.95 32.52
C PRO A 282 3.64 9.67 33.36
N VAL A 283 4.73 8.91 33.38
CA VAL A 283 4.97 7.87 34.39
C VAL A 283 4.88 8.56 35.76
N VAL A 284 3.84 8.25 36.51
CA VAL A 284 3.72 8.54 37.96
C VAL A 284 4.00 7.26 38.72
#